data_AF-A0A9W9WRR4-F1
#
_entry.id   AF-A0A9W9WRR4-F1
#
_cell.length_a   1.000
_cell.length_b   1.000
_cell.length_c   1.000
_cell.angle_alpha   90.00
_cell.angle_beta   90.00
_cell.angle_gamma   90.00
#
_symmetry.space_group_name_H-M   'P 1'
#
loop_
_entity.id
_entity.type
_entity.pdbx_description
1 polymer ?
#
loop_
_entity_poly.entity_id
_entity_poly.type
_entity_poly.pdbx_seq_one_letter_code
_entity_poly.pdbx_strand_id
1 'polypeptide(L)'
;MGKISLAKAIHPEFVASCKYLGTMGDSRPVYIYEMEHLPGTAHIMARIPPDDMSRQRNTIKDFARFLAQSWNNDLRPCSDATATLLMEFQSSFDLLARDLPSRFAPSLERVRKELPSLFSEALPFVLSHGDLNGMNLLVNPKTGNITGIVDWAESRILPFGFALYGLENFLGRMDSKGWHYYDRYRDLESLFWQTFREEAHKFSSTDLYLIRAARMAGFFYRYGFNFDAKGVVQSVRMDQPDDNVFISEDSHKLVLRFDLFVGKDLLSKKEPSDAERCPTAFHISVIQHDGAVIREDKLAHHRRHLISKDLKPEEINQVMGLKASNLLKVRLLHLWLVSIVR
;
A
#
# COMPACT_ATOMS: atom_id res chain seq x y z
N MET A 1 -17.89 0.75 14.41
CA MET A 1 -17.85 0.42 12.97
C MET A 1 -16.46 -0.10 12.65
N GLY A 2 -16.31 -1.22 11.93
CA GLY A 2 -14.99 -1.72 11.54
C GLY A 2 -14.30 -0.81 10.52
N LYS A 3 -12.97 -0.80 10.46
CA LYS A 3 -12.18 0.06 9.55
C LYS A 3 -12.65 -0.02 8.09
N ILE A 4 -12.89 -1.23 7.60
CA ILE A 4 -13.34 -1.45 6.21
C ILE A 4 -14.77 -0.93 5.96
N SER A 5 -15.68 -1.04 6.93
CA SER A 5 -17.03 -0.51 6.81
C SER A 5 -17.01 1.02 6.79
N LEU A 6 -16.13 1.64 7.59
CA LEU A 6 -15.93 3.09 7.56
C LEU A 6 -15.31 3.53 6.23
N ALA A 7 -14.31 2.80 5.72
CA ALA A 7 -13.73 3.06 4.41
C ALA A 7 -14.78 2.99 3.30
N LYS A 8 -15.68 1.99 3.31
CA LYS A 8 -16.81 1.90 2.35
C LYS A 8 -17.76 3.08 2.45
N ALA A 9 -18.06 3.54 3.66
CA ALA A 9 -18.96 4.68 3.87
C ALA A 9 -18.38 5.99 3.32
N ILE A 10 -17.07 6.20 3.49
CA ILE A 10 -16.37 7.40 3.00
C ILE A 10 -16.12 7.30 1.49
N HIS A 11 -15.78 6.11 1.01
CA HIS A 11 -15.35 5.84 -0.36
C HIS A 11 -16.27 4.85 -1.10
N PRO A 12 -17.56 5.18 -1.29
CA PRO A 12 -18.52 4.24 -1.85
C PRO A 12 -18.16 3.80 -3.27
N GLU A 13 -17.46 4.65 -4.03
CA GLU A 13 -17.01 4.39 -5.40
C GLU A 13 -15.78 3.47 -5.49
N PHE A 14 -14.91 3.47 -4.47
CA PHE A 14 -13.58 2.84 -4.56
C PHE A 14 -13.39 1.65 -3.63
N VAL A 15 -14.24 1.47 -2.62
CA VAL A 15 -14.09 0.40 -1.64
C VAL A 15 -15.24 -0.59 -1.78
N ALA A 16 -14.96 -1.89 -1.64
CA ALA A 16 -15.97 -2.94 -1.66
C ALA A 16 -16.69 -3.05 -0.32
N SER A 17 -17.93 -3.54 -0.36
CA SER A 17 -18.59 -3.99 0.86
C SER A 17 -17.83 -5.20 1.41
N CYS A 18 -17.65 -5.25 2.73
CA CYS A 18 -16.94 -6.33 3.39
C CYS A 18 -17.72 -6.80 4.62
N LYS A 19 -17.83 -8.11 4.76
CA LYS A 19 -18.55 -8.80 5.81
C LYS A 19 -17.58 -9.68 6.60
N TYR A 20 -17.61 -9.54 7.92
CA TYR A 20 -16.90 -10.44 8.81
C TYR A 20 -17.66 -11.77 8.93
N LEU A 21 -16.96 -12.89 8.72
CA LEU A 21 -17.55 -14.24 8.76
C LEU A 21 -17.23 -15.00 10.05
N GLY A 22 -16.20 -14.61 10.79
CA GLY A 22 -15.83 -15.24 12.06
C GLY A 22 -14.32 -15.33 12.28
N THR A 23 -13.95 -15.93 13.41
CA THR A 23 -12.56 -16.23 13.77
C THR A 23 -12.35 -17.74 13.76
N MET A 24 -11.17 -18.17 13.30
CA MET A 24 -10.71 -19.56 13.43
C MET A 24 -9.45 -19.61 14.31
N GLY A 25 -9.44 -20.51 15.29
CA GLY A 25 -8.30 -20.75 16.19
C GLY A 25 -8.31 -19.90 17.47
N ASP A 26 -7.88 -20.51 18.58
CA ASP A 26 -7.95 -19.89 19.91
C ASP A 26 -6.69 -19.10 20.28
N SER A 27 -5.51 -19.70 20.12
CA SER A 27 -4.23 -19.09 20.51
C SER A 27 -3.61 -18.19 19.45
N ARG A 28 -4.02 -18.36 18.18
CA ARG A 28 -3.59 -17.59 17.00
C ARG A 28 -4.80 -17.37 16.09
N PRO A 29 -5.71 -16.46 16.48
CA PRO A 29 -6.96 -16.27 15.75
C PRO A 29 -6.71 -15.75 14.33
N VAL A 30 -7.31 -16.43 13.35
CA VAL A 30 -7.40 -15.99 11.96
C VAL A 30 -8.79 -15.41 11.74
N TYR A 31 -8.86 -14.16 11.34
CA TYR A 31 -10.12 -13.47 11.08
C TYR A 31 -10.51 -13.65 9.61
N ILE A 32 -11.73 -14.10 9.37
CA ILE A 32 -12.23 -14.41 8.03
C ILE A 32 -13.19 -13.31 7.61
N TYR A 33 -12.92 -12.75 6.44
CA TYR A 33 -13.75 -11.71 5.84
C TYR A 33 -14.14 -12.14 4.42
N GLU A 34 -15.36 -11.77 4.04
CA GLU A 34 -15.85 -11.84 2.67
C GLU A 34 -15.93 -10.41 2.13
N MET A 35 -15.51 -10.20 0.88
CA MET A 35 -15.60 -8.90 0.23
C MET A 35 -16.14 -9.06 -1.18
N GLU A 36 -16.90 -8.07 -1.65
CA GLU A 36 -17.27 -8.00 -3.06
C GLU A 36 -16.01 -7.91 -3.92
N HIS A 37 -15.96 -8.69 -5.01
CA HIS A 37 -14.83 -8.67 -5.92
C HIS A 37 -14.78 -7.33 -6.66
N LEU A 38 -13.75 -6.54 -6.38
CA LEU A 38 -13.47 -5.31 -7.14
C LEU A 38 -12.79 -5.69 -8.45
N PRO A 39 -13.33 -5.29 -9.62
CA PRO A 39 -12.71 -5.60 -10.90
C PRO A 39 -11.41 -4.81 -11.07
N GLY A 40 -10.56 -5.24 -12.00
CA GLY A 40 -9.36 -4.51 -12.40
C GLY A 40 -8.06 -5.25 -12.08
N THR A 41 -6.96 -4.55 -12.29
CA THR A 41 -5.59 -5.06 -12.11
C THR A 41 -4.85 -4.11 -11.19
N ALA A 42 -4.04 -4.63 -10.26
CA ALA A 42 -3.18 -3.78 -9.44
C ALA A 42 -2.38 -2.82 -10.34
N HIS A 43 -2.32 -1.54 -9.98
CA HIS A 43 -1.71 -0.48 -10.79
C HIS A 43 -0.27 -0.82 -11.20
N ILE A 44 0.51 -1.38 -10.27
CA ILE A 44 1.89 -1.84 -10.54
C ILE A 44 1.97 -2.94 -11.60
N MET A 45 0.95 -3.80 -11.69
CA MET A 45 0.87 -4.89 -12.67
C MET A 45 0.25 -4.44 -14.00
N ALA A 46 -0.62 -3.43 -13.98
CA ALA A 46 -1.24 -2.87 -15.19
C ALA A 46 -0.21 -2.26 -16.16
N ARG A 47 0.96 -1.86 -15.64
CA ARG A 47 2.11 -1.34 -16.43
C ARG A 47 1.69 -0.28 -17.46
N ILE A 48 0.81 0.63 -17.04
CA ILE A 48 0.37 1.74 -17.89
C ILE A 48 1.60 2.55 -18.28
N PRO A 49 1.93 2.68 -19.58
CA PRO A 49 3.10 3.43 -20.01
C PRO A 49 3.05 4.88 -19.51
N PRO A 50 4.17 5.45 -19.03
CA PRO A 50 4.19 6.84 -18.54
C PRO A 50 3.83 7.89 -19.61
N ASP A 51 4.04 7.57 -20.88
CA ASP A 51 3.69 8.38 -22.04
C ASP A 51 2.21 8.25 -22.46
N ASP A 52 1.47 7.27 -21.93
CA ASP A 52 0.02 7.18 -22.10
C ASP A 52 -0.70 8.18 -21.21
N MET A 53 -0.64 9.44 -21.62
CA MET A 53 -1.24 10.54 -20.89
C MET A 53 -2.76 10.42 -20.75
N SER A 54 -3.44 9.70 -21.66
CA SER A 54 -4.89 9.52 -21.56
C SER A 54 -5.23 8.69 -20.33
N ARG A 55 -4.62 7.51 -20.18
CA ARG A 55 -4.85 6.63 -19.04
C ARG A 55 -4.31 7.22 -17.74
N GLN A 56 -3.11 7.79 -17.76
CA GLN A 56 -2.51 8.44 -16.58
C GLN A 56 -3.41 9.56 -16.02
N ARG A 57 -4.02 10.38 -16.90
CA ARG A 57 -4.95 11.43 -16.49
C ARG A 57 -6.21 10.87 -15.82
N ASN A 58 -6.74 9.75 -16.31
CA ASN A 58 -7.89 9.11 -15.68
C ASN A 58 -7.55 8.59 -14.29
N THR A 59 -6.40 7.91 -14.13
CA THR A 59 -5.91 7.46 -12.82
C THR A 59 -5.79 8.62 -11.84
N ILE A 60 -5.17 9.72 -12.26
CA ILE A 60 -4.92 10.91 -11.43
C ILE A 60 -6.22 11.59 -11.01
N LYS A 61 -7.19 11.72 -11.93
CA LYS A 61 -8.52 12.29 -11.61
C LYS A 61 -9.23 11.43 -10.58
N ASP A 62 -9.24 10.12 -10.76
CA ASP A 62 -9.90 9.20 -9.83
C ASP A 62 -9.22 9.20 -8.46
N PHE A 63 -7.89 9.30 -8.44
CA PHE A 63 -7.13 9.41 -7.19
C PHE A 63 -7.40 10.74 -6.45
N ALA A 64 -7.55 11.85 -7.19
CA ALA A 64 -7.96 13.13 -6.63
C ALA A 64 -9.38 13.07 -6.05
N ARG A 65 -10.33 12.46 -6.77
CA ARG A 65 -11.71 12.22 -6.28
C ARG A 65 -11.73 11.36 -5.02
N PHE A 66 -10.93 10.30 -4.98
CA PHE A 66 -10.74 9.46 -3.79
C PHE A 66 -10.30 10.28 -2.58
N LEU A 67 -9.24 11.08 -2.71
CA LEU A 67 -8.77 11.90 -1.58
C LEU A 67 -9.75 13.04 -1.24
N ALA A 68 -10.48 13.58 -2.20
CA ALA A 68 -11.53 14.57 -1.95
C ALA A 68 -12.69 13.96 -1.14
N GLN A 69 -13.08 12.71 -1.41
CA GLN A 69 -14.05 11.98 -0.57
C GLN A 69 -13.56 11.86 0.88
N SER A 70 -12.25 11.60 1.10
CA SER A 70 -11.68 11.61 2.46
C SER A 70 -11.83 12.99 3.10
N TRP A 71 -11.42 14.05 2.39
CA TRP A 71 -11.51 15.44 2.86
C TRP A 71 -12.92 15.85 3.25
N ASN A 72 -13.91 15.44 2.46
CA ASN A 72 -15.32 15.78 2.65
C ASN A 72 -15.97 15.06 3.85
N ASN A 73 -15.28 14.09 4.46
CA ASN A 73 -15.76 13.31 5.60
C ASN A 73 -14.81 13.52 6.80
N ASP A 74 -14.93 14.68 7.47
CA ASP A 74 -14.14 14.96 8.68
C ASP A 74 -14.55 14.02 9.83
N LEU A 75 -13.57 13.24 10.31
CA LEU A 75 -13.67 12.24 11.37
C LEU A 75 -13.00 12.72 12.66
N ARG A 76 -13.00 14.04 12.90
CA ARG A 76 -12.36 14.67 14.04
C ARG A 76 -12.50 13.87 15.35
N PRO A 77 -11.40 13.38 15.93
CA PRO A 77 -11.40 12.76 17.24
C PRO A 77 -11.75 13.78 18.33
N CYS A 78 -12.04 13.30 19.54
CA CYS A 78 -12.11 14.19 20.70
C CYS A 78 -10.74 14.82 20.99
N SER A 79 -10.73 15.90 21.78
CA SER A 79 -9.51 16.65 22.12
C SER A 79 -8.43 15.75 22.74
N ASP A 80 -8.80 14.86 23.66
CA ASP A 80 -7.85 13.96 24.33
C ASP A 80 -7.20 12.96 23.38
N ALA A 81 -7.98 12.40 22.45
CA ALA A 81 -7.48 11.48 21.43
C ALA A 81 -6.55 12.21 20.45
N THR A 82 -6.90 13.45 20.09
CA THR A 82 -6.07 14.30 19.23
C THR A 82 -4.74 14.66 19.90
N ALA A 83 -4.76 15.03 21.18
CA ALA A 83 -3.55 15.29 21.96
C ALA A 83 -2.66 14.04 22.09
N THR A 84 -3.28 12.86 22.28
CA THR A 84 -2.55 11.59 22.32
C THR A 84 -1.85 11.30 21.00
N LEU A 85 -2.54 11.50 19.87
CA LEU A 85 -1.93 11.35 18.54
C LEU A 85 -0.79 12.35 18.32
N LEU A 86 -0.96 13.61 18.70
CA LEU A 86 0.11 14.61 18.60
C LEU A 86 1.37 14.17 19.37
N MET A 87 1.21 13.71 20.62
CA MET A 87 2.34 13.21 21.43
C MET A 87 3.01 11.98 20.79
N GLU A 88 2.24 11.06 20.21
CA GLU A 88 2.77 9.90 19.47
C GLU A 88 3.65 10.35 18.29
N PHE A 89 3.15 11.28 17.47
CA PHE A 89 3.88 11.77 16.30
C PHE A 89 5.09 12.63 16.69
N GLN A 90 4.99 13.44 17.75
CA GLN A 90 6.14 14.17 18.30
C GLN A 90 7.24 13.21 18.73
N SER A 91 6.90 12.20 19.54
CA SER A 91 7.86 11.19 20.00
C SER A 91 8.48 10.42 18.85
N SER A 92 7.69 10.05 17.84
CA SER A 92 8.18 9.41 16.63
C SER A 92 9.17 10.32 15.89
N PHE A 93 8.84 11.59 15.69
CA PHE A 93 9.68 12.50 14.93
C PHE A 93 10.94 12.93 15.70
N ASP A 94 10.94 12.84 17.04
CA ASP A 94 12.13 12.92 17.89
C ASP A 94 13.09 11.75 17.63
N LEU A 95 12.56 10.53 17.52
CA LEU A 95 13.37 9.36 17.15
C LEU A 95 13.99 9.54 15.75
N LEU A 96 13.21 10.00 14.77
CA LEU A 96 13.74 10.28 13.43
C LEU A 96 14.81 11.37 13.44
N ALA A 97 14.66 12.41 14.24
CA ALA A 97 15.63 13.52 14.29
C ALA A 97 16.97 13.09 14.88
N ARG A 98 16.94 12.14 15.82
CA ARG A 98 18.15 11.56 16.41
C ARG A 98 18.88 10.63 15.45
N ASP A 99 18.13 9.81 14.71
CA ASP A 99 18.68 8.65 14.02
C ASP A 99 18.83 8.89 12.49
N LEU A 100 17.98 9.68 11.84
CA LEU A 100 18.11 9.90 10.39
C LEU A 100 19.41 10.64 10.01
N PRO A 101 19.98 10.35 8.83
CA PRO A 101 21.11 11.11 8.29
C PRO A 101 20.85 12.62 8.25
N SER A 102 21.88 13.43 8.56
CA SER A 102 21.78 14.90 8.71
C SER A 102 21.21 15.62 7.48
N ARG A 103 21.36 15.05 6.28
CA ARG A 103 20.73 15.54 5.04
C ARG A 103 19.20 15.70 5.14
N PHE A 104 18.54 14.94 6.01
CA PHE A 104 17.10 15.01 6.24
C PHE A 104 16.67 16.04 7.28
N ALA A 105 17.61 16.53 8.11
CA ALA A 105 17.30 17.39 9.25
C ALA A 105 16.54 18.67 8.85
N PRO A 106 16.88 19.41 7.78
CA PRO A 106 16.15 20.62 7.42
C PRO A 106 14.67 20.36 7.12
N SER A 107 14.37 19.26 6.43
CA SER A 107 13.00 18.88 6.09
C SER A 107 12.25 18.37 7.32
N LEU A 108 12.90 17.58 8.15
CA LEU A 108 12.28 17.02 9.35
C LEU A 108 11.97 18.10 10.39
N GLU A 109 12.88 19.04 10.64
CA GLU A 109 12.65 20.18 11.54
C GLU A 109 11.47 21.05 11.08
N ARG A 110 11.34 21.25 9.77
CA ARG A 110 10.22 22.00 9.20
C ARG A 110 8.89 21.31 9.50
N VAL A 111 8.83 19.98 9.39
CA VAL A 111 7.62 19.21 9.72
C VAL A 111 7.36 19.19 11.23
N ARG A 112 8.39 18.98 12.06
CA ARG A 112 8.29 19.00 13.53
C ARG A 112 7.69 20.31 14.04
N LYS A 113 8.11 21.44 13.46
CA LYS A 113 7.56 22.77 13.77
C LYS A 113 6.06 22.89 13.45
N GLU A 114 5.60 22.27 12.38
CA GLU A 114 4.20 22.34 11.94
C GLU A 114 3.31 21.28 12.58
N LEU A 115 3.85 20.23 13.22
CA LEU A 115 3.06 19.15 13.84
C LEU A 115 1.90 19.68 14.72
N PRO A 116 2.08 20.64 15.64
CA PRO A 116 0.97 21.16 16.43
C PRO A 116 -0.15 21.77 15.56
N SER A 117 0.20 22.48 14.49
CA SER A 117 -0.77 23.05 13.53
C SER A 117 -1.50 21.96 12.76
N LEU A 118 -0.82 20.86 12.39
CA LEU A 118 -1.43 19.73 11.68
C LEU A 118 -2.48 18.99 12.51
N PHE A 119 -2.24 18.84 13.81
CA PHE A 119 -3.17 18.21 14.75
C PHE A 119 -4.12 19.21 15.42
N SER A 120 -4.17 20.44 14.92
CA SER A 120 -5.18 21.44 15.31
C SER A 120 -6.45 21.28 14.47
N GLU A 121 -7.39 22.22 14.59
CA GLU A 121 -8.63 22.24 13.79
C GLU A 121 -8.44 22.77 12.36
N ALA A 122 -7.20 23.06 11.94
CA ALA A 122 -6.89 23.68 10.65
C ALA A 122 -7.06 22.74 9.43
N LEU A 123 -6.97 21.42 9.62
CA LEU A 123 -7.21 20.43 8.58
C LEU A 123 -8.26 19.41 9.05
N PRO A 124 -9.09 18.86 8.16
CA PRO A 124 -9.97 17.76 8.52
C PRO A 124 -9.14 16.53 8.91
N PHE A 125 -9.64 15.77 9.88
CA PHE A 125 -9.12 14.43 10.17
C PHE A 125 -9.83 13.44 9.27
N VAL A 126 -9.07 12.57 8.62
CA VAL A 126 -9.59 11.66 7.61
C VAL A 126 -9.13 10.24 7.87
N LEU A 127 -9.85 9.26 7.33
CA LEU A 127 -9.38 7.87 7.33
C LEU A 127 -8.24 7.72 6.32
N SER A 128 -7.00 7.89 6.80
CA SER A 128 -5.78 7.67 6.03
C SER A 128 -5.55 6.16 5.82
N HIS A 129 -5.23 5.74 4.61
CA HIS A 129 -5.13 4.32 4.22
C HIS A 129 -4.03 3.54 4.96
N GLY A 130 -2.91 4.17 5.31
CA GLY A 130 -1.76 3.54 5.97
C GLY A 130 -0.73 2.92 5.03
N ASP A 131 -1.19 2.22 3.98
CA ASP A 131 -0.31 1.65 2.93
C ASP A 131 -0.80 1.93 1.49
N LEU A 132 -0.88 3.21 1.10
CA LEU A 132 -1.43 3.61 -0.20
C LEU A 132 -0.37 3.50 -1.32
N ASN A 133 -0.22 2.30 -1.89
CA ASN A 133 0.77 2.00 -2.93
C ASN A 133 0.14 1.31 -4.16
N GLY A 134 0.92 1.15 -5.24
CA GLY A 134 0.45 0.60 -6.52
C GLY A 134 -0.04 -0.86 -6.50
N MET A 135 0.19 -1.63 -5.43
CA MET A 135 -0.40 -2.97 -5.23
C MET A 135 -1.82 -2.88 -4.68
N ASN A 136 -2.10 -1.86 -3.86
CA ASN A 136 -3.38 -1.66 -3.17
C ASN A 136 -4.38 -0.82 -3.97
N LEU A 137 -3.98 -0.38 -5.18
CA LEU A 137 -4.79 0.37 -6.13
C LEU A 137 -5.11 -0.53 -7.33
N LEU A 138 -6.39 -0.81 -7.56
CA LEU A 138 -6.86 -1.52 -8.75
C LEU A 138 -7.27 -0.52 -9.82
N VAL A 139 -6.85 -0.77 -11.06
CA VAL A 139 -7.19 0.04 -12.23
C VAL A 139 -7.72 -0.83 -13.37
N ASN A 140 -8.55 -0.22 -14.22
CA ASN A 140 -8.86 -0.79 -15.53
C ASN A 140 -7.67 -0.57 -16.48
N PRO A 141 -6.96 -1.61 -16.95
CA PRO A 141 -5.77 -1.43 -17.79
C PRO A 141 -6.07 -0.78 -19.15
N LYS A 142 -7.32 -0.86 -19.62
CA LYS A 142 -7.73 -0.25 -20.89
C LYS A 142 -7.99 1.25 -20.78
N THR A 143 -8.52 1.71 -19.64
CA THR A 143 -8.97 3.10 -19.48
C THR A 143 -8.13 3.92 -18.50
N GLY A 144 -7.40 3.27 -17.60
CA GLY A 144 -6.66 3.91 -16.51
C GLY A 144 -7.52 4.28 -15.30
N ASN A 145 -8.84 4.08 -15.34
CA ASN A 145 -9.70 4.42 -14.20
C ASN A 145 -9.40 3.54 -12.98
N ILE A 146 -9.41 4.13 -11.80
CA ILE A 146 -9.33 3.38 -10.54
C ILE A 146 -10.66 2.67 -10.34
N THR A 147 -10.60 1.36 -10.14
CA THR A 147 -11.75 0.47 -9.96
C THR A 147 -11.86 -0.06 -8.53
N GLY A 148 -10.82 0.12 -7.72
CA GLY A 148 -10.82 -0.36 -6.34
C GLY A 148 -9.59 0.07 -5.54
N ILE A 149 -9.78 0.20 -4.23
CA ILE A 149 -8.72 0.41 -3.23
C ILE A 149 -8.91 -0.62 -2.12
N VAL A 150 -7.87 -1.42 -1.89
CA VAL A 150 -7.90 -2.60 -1.00
C VAL A 150 -6.84 -2.50 0.08
N ASP A 151 -6.90 -3.42 1.05
CA ASP A 151 -5.94 -3.52 2.17
C ASP A 151 -5.96 -2.31 3.13
N TRP A 152 -7.10 -2.13 3.79
CA TRP A 152 -7.34 -1.06 4.76
C TRP A 152 -6.88 -1.40 6.19
N ALA A 153 -6.08 -2.47 6.38
CA ALA A 153 -5.67 -2.96 7.69
C ALA A 153 -4.88 -1.90 8.49
N GLU A 154 -3.98 -1.19 7.80
CA GLU A 154 -3.13 -0.13 8.36
C GLU A 154 -3.82 1.24 8.48
N SER A 155 -5.12 1.33 8.14
CA SER A 155 -5.81 2.62 8.13
C SER A 155 -5.91 3.24 9.52
N ARG A 156 -5.80 4.57 9.58
CA ARG A 156 -5.81 5.39 10.80
C ARG A 156 -6.51 6.72 10.56
N ILE A 157 -7.17 7.26 11.58
CA ILE A 157 -7.69 8.63 11.54
C ILE A 157 -6.53 9.59 11.80
N LEU A 158 -6.18 10.40 10.80
CA LEU A 158 -5.04 11.34 10.82
C LEU A 158 -5.41 12.64 10.11
N PRO A 159 -4.70 13.76 10.35
CA PRO A 159 -4.89 14.97 9.55
C PRO A 159 -4.76 14.69 8.05
N PHE A 160 -5.57 15.35 7.24
CA PHE A 160 -5.50 15.18 5.79
C PHE A 160 -4.09 15.49 5.27
N GLY A 161 -3.62 14.63 4.36
CA GLY A 161 -2.32 14.77 3.71
C GLY A 161 -1.33 13.69 4.07
N PHE A 162 -1.49 12.98 5.20
CA PHE A 162 -0.58 11.90 5.59
C PHE A 162 -0.50 10.75 4.56
N ALA A 163 -1.54 10.50 3.77
CA ALA A 163 -1.52 9.51 2.68
C ALA A 163 -1.12 10.09 1.31
N LEU A 164 -0.83 11.40 1.18
CA LEU A 164 -0.48 12.02 -0.10
C LEU A 164 0.87 11.56 -0.65
N TYR A 165 1.68 10.84 0.12
CA TYR A 165 2.83 10.13 -0.45
C TYR A 165 2.39 9.15 -1.55
N GLY A 166 1.15 8.64 -1.50
CA GLY A 166 0.61 7.72 -2.50
C GLY A 166 0.55 8.32 -3.91
N LEU A 167 0.44 9.65 -4.03
CA LEU A 167 0.44 10.35 -5.33
C LEU A 167 1.75 10.12 -6.11
N GLU A 168 2.88 10.00 -5.39
CA GLU A 168 4.18 9.82 -6.05
C GLU A 168 4.26 8.56 -6.89
N ASN A 169 3.52 7.50 -6.53
CA ASN A 169 3.46 6.25 -7.31
C ASN A 169 2.99 6.47 -8.77
N PHE A 170 2.33 7.58 -9.07
CA PHE A 170 1.87 7.94 -10.42
C PHE A 170 2.76 8.98 -11.11
N LEU A 171 3.57 9.72 -10.34
CA LEU A 171 4.37 10.83 -10.85
C LEU A 171 5.79 10.43 -11.21
N GLY A 172 6.25 9.28 -10.72
CA GLY A 172 7.59 8.82 -10.98
C GLY A 172 7.79 7.33 -10.73
N ARG A 173 9.06 6.96 -10.71
CA ARG A 173 9.53 5.61 -10.42
C ARG A 173 10.80 5.66 -9.60
N MET A 174 11.04 4.57 -8.88
CA MET A 174 12.31 4.32 -8.21
C MET A 174 13.18 3.38 -9.07
N ASP A 175 14.48 3.67 -9.17
CA ASP A 175 15.49 2.72 -9.62
C ASP A 175 16.74 2.76 -8.71
N SER A 176 17.82 2.05 -9.10
CA SER A 176 19.05 1.98 -8.30
C SER A 176 19.77 3.33 -8.13
N LYS A 177 19.42 4.35 -8.93
CA LYS A 177 19.94 5.72 -8.86
C LYS A 177 18.99 6.67 -8.13
N GLY A 178 17.89 6.17 -7.60
CA GLY A 178 16.93 6.96 -6.83
C GLY A 178 15.60 7.17 -7.52
N TRP A 179 14.90 8.19 -7.03
CA TRP A 179 13.60 8.59 -7.55
C TRP A 179 13.75 9.41 -8.82
N HIS A 180 12.96 9.07 -9.84
CA HIS A 180 12.89 9.78 -11.10
C HIS A 180 11.45 10.12 -11.40
N TYR A 181 11.16 11.41 -11.59
CA TYR A 181 9.88 11.84 -12.11
C TYR A 181 9.77 11.55 -13.61
N TYR A 182 8.57 11.25 -14.08
CA TYR A 182 8.28 11.14 -15.52
C TYR A 182 8.23 12.53 -16.17
N ASP A 183 8.59 12.65 -17.45
CA ASP A 183 8.72 13.95 -18.15
C ASP A 183 7.50 14.89 -17.98
N ARG A 184 6.29 14.33 -17.91
CA ARG A 184 5.02 15.08 -17.81
C ARG A 184 4.40 15.07 -16.41
N TYR A 185 5.16 14.74 -15.36
CA TYR A 185 4.64 14.63 -14.00
C TYR A 185 3.99 15.93 -13.50
N ARG A 186 4.49 17.10 -13.92
CA ARG A 186 3.93 18.41 -13.50
C ARG A 186 2.52 18.62 -14.01
N ASP A 187 2.20 18.11 -15.20
CA ASP A 187 0.86 18.18 -15.76
C ASP A 187 -0.11 17.28 -14.98
N LEU A 188 0.36 16.10 -14.57
CA LEU A 188 -0.40 15.17 -13.73
C LEU A 188 -0.60 15.73 -12.32
N GLU A 189 0.43 16.30 -11.71
CA GLU A 189 0.31 16.95 -10.40
C GLU A 189 -0.63 18.17 -10.46
N SER A 190 -0.53 19.00 -11.50
CA SER A 190 -1.44 20.13 -11.72
C SER A 190 -2.89 19.65 -11.86
N LEU A 191 -3.10 18.59 -12.66
CA LEU A 191 -4.42 17.98 -12.83
C LEU A 191 -4.96 17.41 -11.52
N PHE A 192 -4.13 16.71 -10.73
CA PHE A 192 -4.51 16.20 -9.42
C PHE A 192 -5.07 17.33 -8.55
N TRP A 193 -4.32 18.43 -8.39
CA TRP A 193 -4.74 19.54 -7.54
C TRP A 193 -5.92 20.31 -8.13
N GLN A 194 -6.06 20.38 -9.45
CA GLN A 194 -7.25 20.95 -10.09
C GLN A 194 -8.49 20.12 -9.73
N THR A 195 -8.48 18.82 -10.00
CA THR A 195 -9.62 17.95 -9.72
C THR A 195 -9.91 17.89 -8.23
N PHE A 196 -8.89 17.83 -7.37
CA PHE A 196 -9.11 17.86 -5.92
C PHE A 196 -9.82 19.16 -5.48
N ARG A 197 -9.44 20.32 -6.01
CA ARG A 197 -10.10 21.61 -5.72
C ARG A 197 -11.56 21.65 -6.14
N GLU A 198 -11.87 21.03 -7.27
CA GLU A 198 -13.24 20.99 -7.81
C GLU A 198 -14.16 20.11 -6.93
N GLU A 199 -13.59 19.09 -6.28
CA GLU A 199 -14.34 18.05 -5.54
C GLU A 199 -14.31 18.23 -4.01
N ALA A 200 -13.30 18.91 -3.46
CA ALA A 200 -13.13 19.10 -2.03
C ALA A 200 -13.92 20.32 -1.51
N HIS A 201 -14.91 20.07 -0.65
CA HIS A 201 -15.76 21.09 -0.06
C HIS A 201 -14.97 22.03 0.86
N LYS A 202 -15.22 23.34 0.72
CA LYS A 202 -14.60 24.41 1.54
C LYS A 202 -13.07 24.42 1.50
N PHE A 203 -12.47 23.78 0.49
CA PHE A 203 -11.03 23.82 0.29
C PHE A 203 -10.57 25.21 -0.14
N SER A 204 -9.46 25.67 0.43
CA SER A 204 -8.87 26.97 0.16
C SER A 204 -7.38 26.87 -0.16
N SER A 205 -6.83 27.90 -0.81
CA SER A 205 -5.38 27.96 -1.09
C SER A 205 -4.53 28.05 0.18
N THR A 206 -5.10 28.54 1.29
CA THR A 206 -4.42 28.59 2.59
C THR A 206 -4.16 27.20 3.18
N ASP A 207 -4.98 26.20 2.83
CA ASP A 207 -4.82 24.82 3.31
C ASP A 207 -3.59 24.14 2.69
N LEU A 208 -3.19 24.54 1.48
CA LEU A 208 -2.09 23.93 0.74
C LEU A 208 -0.77 23.93 1.51
N TYR A 209 -0.51 24.95 2.34
CA TYR A 209 0.69 25.01 3.16
C TYR A 209 0.74 23.85 4.17
N LEU A 210 -0.32 23.69 4.95
CA LEU A 210 -0.41 22.63 5.96
C LEU A 210 -0.52 21.26 5.31
N ILE A 211 -1.22 21.12 4.19
CA ILE A 211 -1.30 19.86 3.44
C ILE A 211 0.08 19.42 2.96
N ARG A 212 0.93 20.34 2.50
CA ARG A 212 2.33 20.01 2.13
C ARG A 212 3.13 19.54 3.33
N ALA A 213 2.97 20.18 4.50
CA ALA A 213 3.61 19.73 5.74
C ALA A 213 3.09 18.35 6.19
N ALA A 214 1.78 18.10 6.12
CA ALA A 214 1.17 16.80 6.43
C ALA A 214 1.62 15.69 5.47
N ARG A 215 1.74 16.01 4.17
CA ARG A 215 2.31 15.11 3.17
C ARG A 215 3.73 14.69 3.52
N MET A 216 4.56 15.66 3.89
CA MET A 216 5.92 15.41 4.34
C MET A 216 5.98 14.58 5.63
N ALA A 217 5.09 14.85 6.59
CA ALA A 217 4.93 14.02 7.77
C ALA A 217 4.56 12.57 7.41
N GLY A 218 3.65 12.40 6.45
CA GLY A 218 3.30 11.11 5.87
C GLY A 218 4.51 10.35 5.30
N PHE A 219 5.38 11.03 4.54
CA PHE A 219 6.61 10.41 4.04
C PHE A 219 7.52 9.95 5.18
N PHE A 220 7.85 10.83 6.11
CA PHE A 220 8.72 10.49 7.23
C PHE A 220 8.17 9.34 8.05
N TYR A 221 6.87 9.33 8.31
CA TYR A 221 6.24 8.26 9.07
C TYR A 221 6.21 6.93 8.31
N ARG A 222 5.77 6.93 7.04
CA ARG A 222 5.65 5.69 6.24
C ARG A 222 7.01 5.05 5.96
N TYR A 223 8.00 5.88 5.67
CA TYR A 223 9.27 5.43 5.13
C TYR A 223 10.40 5.48 6.16
N GLY A 224 10.35 6.37 7.15
CA GLY A 224 11.41 6.50 8.16
C GLY A 224 11.44 5.38 9.21
N PHE A 225 10.46 4.49 9.26
CA PHE A 225 10.34 3.47 10.30
C PHE A 225 10.20 2.05 9.76
N ASN A 226 10.68 1.10 10.57
CA ASN A 226 10.23 -0.28 10.53
C ASN A 226 9.09 -0.46 11.53
N PHE A 227 8.03 -1.11 11.09
CA PHE A 227 6.87 -1.44 11.90
C PHE A 227 6.86 -2.94 12.21
N ASP A 228 6.39 -3.30 13.40
CA ASP A 228 6.09 -4.70 13.73
C ASP A 228 4.83 -5.18 13.00
N ALA A 229 4.50 -6.46 13.16
CA ALA A 229 3.29 -7.05 12.59
C ALA A 229 1.98 -6.40 13.11
N LYS A 230 2.04 -5.61 14.19
CA LYS A 230 0.90 -4.88 14.77
C LYS A 230 0.88 -3.40 14.37
N GLY A 231 1.80 -2.96 13.51
CA GLY A 231 1.90 -1.56 13.08
C GLY A 231 2.56 -0.63 14.12
N VAL A 232 3.28 -1.17 15.10
CA VAL A 232 4.02 -0.38 16.10
C VAL A 232 5.44 -0.12 15.61
N VAL A 233 5.92 1.11 15.78
CA VAL A 233 7.29 1.51 15.46
C VAL A 233 8.29 0.64 16.24
N GLN A 234 9.13 -0.11 15.53
CA GLN A 234 10.21 -0.92 16.11
C GLN A 234 11.54 -0.17 16.10
N SER A 235 11.88 0.45 14.98
CA SER A 235 13.16 1.12 14.77
C SER A 235 13.08 2.14 13.65
N VAL A 236 13.99 3.11 13.66
CA VAL A 236 14.23 3.99 12.52
C VAL A 236 14.91 3.16 11.42
N ARG A 237 14.45 3.31 10.18
CA ARG A 237 15.13 2.71 9.03
C ARG A 237 16.41 3.50 8.75
N MET A 238 17.55 2.86 9.00
CA MET A 238 18.89 3.42 8.79
C MET A 238 19.53 2.86 7.52
N ASP A 239 20.36 3.67 6.85
CA ASP A 239 21.24 3.22 5.76
C ASP A 239 22.10 2.03 6.24
N GLN A 240 22.00 0.89 5.58
CA GLN A 240 23.12 -0.07 5.54
C GLN A 240 24.10 0.47 4.48
N PRO A 241 25.42 0.40 4.70
CA PRO A 241 26.43 1.08 3.88
C PRO A 241 26.47 0.68 2.39
N ASP A 242 25.71 -0.33 1.95
CA ASP A 242 25.67 -0.80 0.57
C ASP A 242 24.44 -0.34 -0.24
N ASP A 243 23.45 0.29 0.40
CA ASP A 243 22.20 0.70 -0.25
C ASP A 243 22.16 2.21 -0.50
N ASN A 244 22.51 2.62 -1.73
CA ASN A 244 22.50 4.03 -2.12
C ASN A 244 21.10 4.67 -1.99
N VAL A 245 20.89 5.46 -0.94
CA VAL A 245 19.75 6.37 -0.80
C VAL A 245 20.02 7.65 -1.57
N PHE A 246 19.31 7.84 -2.69
CA PHE A 246 19.34 9.07 -3.47
C PHE A 246 18.06 9.87 -3.22
N ILE A 247 18.24 11.12 -2.78
CA ILE A 247 17.19 12.12 -2.58
C ILE A 247 17.33 13.14 -3.71
N SER A 248 16.23 13.46 -4.38
CA SER A 248 16.16 14.67 -5.21
C SER A 248 15.75 15.82 -4.31
N GLU A 249 16.68 16.75 -4.03
CA GLU A 249 16.37 18.07 -3.49
C GLU A 249 15.79 18.94 -4.61
N ASP A 250 14.52 18.73 -4.94
CA ASP A 250 13.71 19.85 -5.44
C ASP A 250 12.97 20.38 -4.21
N SER A 251 13.28 21.61 -3.82
CA SER A 251 13.03 22.31 -2.53
C SER A 251 11.59 22.33 -1.96
N HIS A 252 10.68 21.55 -2.55
CA HIS A 252 9.30 21.32 -2.13
C HIS A 252 8.87 19.84 -2.05
N LYS A 253 9.75 18.87 -2.33
CA LYS A 253 9.40 17.44 -2.35
C LYS A 253 10.53 16.59 -1.78
N LEU A 254 10.31 16.01 -0.60
CA LEU A 254 11.15 14.92 -0.11
C LEU A 254 10.55 13.61 -0.61
N VAL A 255 11.36 12.81 -1.31
CA VAL A 255 11.01 11.44 -1.65
C VAL A 255 12.05 10.54 -1.01
N LEU A 256 11.60 9.67 -0.11
CA LEU A 256 12.43 8.70 0.61
C LEU A 256 12.40 7.37 -0.13
N ARG A 257 13.58 6.79 -0.43
CA ARG A 257 13.71 5.42 -0.93
C ARG A 257 13.60 4.42 0.21
N PHE A 258 12.73 3.42 0.07
CA PHE A 258 12.89 2.11 0.70
C PHE A 258 12.35 1.02 -0.23
N ASP A 259 13.13 -0.05 -0.41
CA ASP A 259 12.89 -1.06 -1.45
C ASP A 259 11.62 -1.88 -1.22
N LEU A 260 10.86 -2.05 -2.30
CA LEU A 260 9.90 -3.14 -2.48
C LEU A 260 10.69 -4.33 -3.02
N PHE A 261 10.66 -5.46 -2.31
CA PHE A 261 11.24 -6.72 -2.75
C PHE A 261 10.52 -7.19 -4.03
N VAL A 262 11.07 -6.89 -5.21
CA VAL A 262 10.71 -7.62 -6.43
C VAL A 262 11.87 -8.56 -6.70
N GLY A 263 11.62 -9.85 -6.50
CA GLY A 263 12.57 -10.90 -6.82
C GLY A 263 13.14 -10.68 -8.21
N LYS A 264 14.47 -10.51 -8.27
CA LYS A 264 15.25 -10.77 -9.47
C LYS A 264 15.04 -12.24 -9.81
N ASP A 265 14.17 -12.48 -10.79
CA ASP A 265 14.23 -13.57 -11.77
C ASP A 265 12.80 -13.81 -12.26
N LEU A 266 12.38 -13.07 -13.29
CA LEU A 266 11.32 -13.45 -14.24
C LEU A 266 11.23 -12.36 -15.34
N LEU A 267 12.36 -12.02 -15.95
CA LEU A 267 12.39 -11.43 -17.30
C LEU A 267 13.12 -12.40 -18.22
N SER A 268 12.50 -13.56 -18.43
CA SER A 268 12.79 -14.39 -19.59
C SER A 268 11.52 -14.56 -20.42
N LYS A 269 11.63 -14.13 -21.67
CA LYS A 269 10.64 -14.05 -22.76
C LYS A 269 9.61 -15.18 -22.80
N LYS A 270 8.32 -14.81 -22.95
CA LYS A 270 7.43 -15.25 -24.05
C LYS A 270 6.03 -14.63 -23.88
N GLU A 271 5.51 -14.03 -24.95
CA GLU A 271 4.08 -13.74 -25.10
C GLU A 271 3.27 -15.03 -25.17
N PRO A 272 1.97 -14.98 -24.79
CA PRO A 272 0.98 -15.66 -25.61
C PRO A 272 -0.29 -14.85 -25.88
N SER A 273 -0.81 -15.17 -27.07
CA SER A 273 -2.05 -14.81 -27.73
C SER A 273 -3.35 -15.25 -27.03
N ASP A 274 -4.39 -14.44 -27.25
CA ASP A 274 -5.84 -14.70 -27.32
C ASP A 274 -6.57 -15.67 -26.36
N ALA A 275 -7.55 -15.05 -25.68
CA ALA A 275 -8.92 -15.48 -25.39
C ALA A 275 -9.19 -16.88 -24.76
N GLU A 276 -9.77 -16.89 -23.56
CA GLU A 276 -11.19 -17.30 -23.35
C GLU A 276 -11.67 -17.11 -21.89
N ARG A 277 -12.95 -16.73 -21.81
CA ARG A 277 -14.00 -16.77 -20.76
C ARG A 277 -13.65 -17.01 -19.27
N CYS A 278 -14.23 -16.12 -18.44
CA CYS A 278 -14.52 -16.33 -17.01
C CYS A 278 -15.38 -17.58 -16.76
N PRO A 279 -15.22 -18.15 -15.55
CA PRO A 279 -16.35 -18.29 -14.65
C PRO A 279 -16.14 -17.49 -13.35
N THR A 280 -17.24 -17.01 -12.80
CA THR A 280 -17.37 -16.29 -11.54
C THR A 280 -16.63 -17.02 -10.41
N ALA A 281 -15.53 -16.44 -9.93
CA ALA A 281 -14.77 -16.93 -8.79
C ALA A 281 -15.02 -16.04 -7.57
N PHE A 282 -15.49 -16.64 -6.47
CA PHE A 282 -15.54 -15.97 -5.18
C PHE A 282 -14.11 -15.88 -4.62
N HIS A 283 -13.67 -14.68 -4.23
CA HIS A 283 -12.36 -14.47 -3.64
C HIS A 283 -12.46 -14.52 -2.11
N ILE A 284 -11.93 -15.59 -1.49
CA ILE A 284 -11.77 -15.68 -0.04
C ILE A 284 -10.34 -15.24 0.28
N SER A 285 -10.19 -14.01 0.79
CA SER A 285 -8.90 -13.52 1.28
C SER A 285 -8.71 -13.99 2.73
N VAL A 286 -7.87 -15.00 2.93
CA VAL A 286 -7.43 -15.42 4.27
C VAL A 286 -6.28 -14.51 4.68
N ILE A 287 -6.55 -13.53 5.55
CA ILE A 287 -5.51 -12.70 6.15
C ILE A 287 -4.93 -13.47 7.33
N GLN A 288 -3.82 -14.18 7.11
CA GLN A 288 -3.09 -14.84 8.17
C GLN A 288 -2.19 -13.82 8.89
N HIS A 289 -2.58 -13.42 10.10
CA HIS A 289 -1.77 -12.56 10.95
C HIS A 289 -0.72 -13.39 11.70
N ASP A 290 0.20 -14.06 11.00
CA ASP A 290 1.37 -14.73 11.62
C ASP A 290 2.46 -15.10 10.58
N GLY A 291 3.19 -14.08 10.12
CA GLY A 291 4.67 -14.04 10.15
C GLY A 291 5.53 -15.23 9.69
N ALA A 292 5.17 -15.98 8.64
CA ALA A 292 6.11 -16.96 8.05
C ALA A 292 6.13 -16.93 6.51
N VAL A 293 7.19 -16.34 5.94
CA VAL A 293 7.54 -16.41 4.52
C VAL A 293 8.19 -17.77 4.23
N ILE A 294 7.57 -18.61 3.38
CA ILE A 294 8.22 -19.80 2.84
C ILE A 294 9.05 -19.35 1.63
N ARG A 295 10.38 -19.56 1.66
CA ARG A 295 11.27 -19.22 0.54
C ARG A 295 11.07 -20.16 -0.65
N GLU A 296 10.93 -19.57 -1.84
CA GLU A 296 10.65 -20.24 -3.14
C GLU A 296 11.81 -21.11 -3.66
N ASP A 297 13.03 -20.85 -3.22
CA ASP A 297 14.26 -21.54 -3.64
C ASP A 297 14.24 -23.05 -3.34
N LYS A 298 13.56 -23.47 -2.27
CA LYS A 298 13.40 -24.89 -1.90
C LYS A 298 12.41 -25.66 -2.79
N LEU A 299 11.52 -24.97 -3.51
CA LEU A 299 10.51 -25.59 -4.38
C LEU A 299 11.03 -25.83 -5.81
N ALA A 300 12.00 -25.03 -6.27
CA ALA A 300 12.50 -25.10 -7.64
C ALA A 300 13.24 -26.41 -7.96
N HIS A 301 13.97 -26.99 -6.99
CA HIS A 301 14.74 -28.22 -7.21
C HIS A 301 13.85 -29.47 -7.34
N HIS A 302 12.68 -29.49 -6.68
CA HIS A 302 11.75 -30.63 -6.70
C HIS A 302 10.73 -30.57 -7.85
N ARG A 303 10.59 -29.41 -8.52
CA ARG A 303 9.65 -29.18 -9.62
C ARG A 303 9.90 -30.07 -10.85
N ARG A 304 11.14 -30.49 -11.08
CA ARG A 304 11.50 -31.30 -12.26
C ARG A 304 11.23 -32.80 -12.11
N HIS A 305 11.02 -33.32 -10.90
CA HIS A 305 10.73 -34.76 -10.70
C HIS A 305 9.24 -35.08 -10.54
N LEU A 306 8.41 -34.10 -10.17
CA LEU A 306 6.99 -34.32 -9.86
C LEU A 306 6.04 -34.26 -11.08
N ILE A 307 6.54 -33.95 -12.28
CA ILE A 307 5.69 -33.75 -13.48
C ILE A 307 5.49 -35.06 -14.29
N SER A 308 6.11 -36.19 -13.93
CA SER A 308 6.06 -37.39 -14.81
C SER A 308 5.59 -38.71 -14.21
N LYS A 309 5.21 -38.81 -12.93
CA LYS A 309 4.65 -40.06 -12.39
C LYS A 309 3.61 -39.80 -11.30
N ASP A 310 2.45 -40.46 -11.42
CA ASP A 310 1.48 -40.61 -10.35
C ASP A 310 2.10 -41.46 -9.23
N LEU A 311 2.76 -40.81 -8.27
CA LEU A 311 3.36 -41.46 -7.12
C LEU A 311 2.31 -41.68 -6.03
N LYS A 312 2.35 -42.84 -5.38
CA LYS A 312 1.46 -43.16 -4.26
C LYS A 312 1.88 -42.37 -3.01
N PRO A 313 0.94 -42.02 -2.09
CA PRO A 313 1.20 -41.17 -0.93
C PRO A 313 2.37 -41.62 -0.02
N GLU A 314 2.68 -42.91 -0.01
CA GLU A 314 3.73 -43.51 0.81
C GLU A 314 5.14 -43.24 0.24
N GLU A 315 5.28 -43.09 -1.07
CA GLU A 315 6.56 -42.83 -1.75
C GLU A 315 6.99 -41.35 -1.62
N ILE A 316 6.02 -40.43 -1.47
CA ILE A 316 6.24 -39.01 -1.21
C ILE A 316 6.94 -38.79 0.14
N ASN A 317 6.66 -39.65 1.14
CA ASN A 317 7.26 -39.57 2.47
C ASN A 317 8.77 -39.89 2.46
N GLN A 318 9.20 -40.77 1.56
CA GLN A 318 10.60 -41.20 1.47
C GLN A 318 11.47 -40.20 0.70
N VAL A 319 10.90 -39.48 -0.28
CA VAL A 319 11.60 -38.45 -1.07
C VAL A 319 11.75 -37.13 -0.31
N MET A 320 10.78 -36.76 0.53
CA MET A 320 10.73 -35.43 1.15
C MET A 320 11.21 -35.38 2.61
N GLY A 321 11.33 -36.51 3.31
CA GLY A 321 11.87 -36.55 4.69
C GLY A 321 11.14 -35.67 5.71
N LEU A 322 9.84 -35.42 5.54
CA LEU A 322 9.07 -34.49 6.39
C LEU A 322 8.22 -35.24 7.44
N LYS A 323 8.28 -34.79 8.70
CA LYS A 323 7.42 -35.27 9.79
C LYS A 323 5.97 -34.79 9.64
N ALA A 324 5.03 -35.55 10.21
CA ALA A 324 3.58 -35.47 10.03
C ALA A 324 2.90 -34.09 10.26
N SER A 325 3.55 -33.14 10.95
CA SER A 325 3.01 -31.78 11.16
C SER A 325 2.94 -30.91 9.89
N ASN A 326 3.57 -31.34 8.79
CA ASN A 326 3.54 -30.63 7.51
C ASN A 326 2.46 -31.11 6.53
N LEU A 327 1.72 -32.18 6.87
CA LEU A 327 0.66 -32.75 6.02
C LEU A 327 -0.51 -31.78 5.78
N LEU A 328 -0.81 -30.90 6.74
CA LEU A 328 -1.89 -29.91 6.60
C LEU A 328 -1.55 -28.79 5.61
N LYS A 329 -0.26 -28.40 5.53
CA LYS A 329 0.24 -27.38 4.60
C LYS A 329 0.21 -27.85 3.14
N VAL A 330 0.46 -29.13 2.90
CA VAL A 330 0.47 -29.70 1.54
C VAL A 330 -0.97 -29.86 0.98
N ARG A 331 -1.95 -30.18 1.82
CA ARG A 331 -3.38 -30.22 1.41
C ARG A 331 -3.91 -28.84 0.98
N LEU A 332 -3.50 -27.77 1.66
CA LEU A 332 -3.89 -26.39 1.33
C LEU A 332 -3.24 -25.90 0.02
N LEU A 333 -1.98 -26.28 -0.24
CA LEU A 333 -1.30 -25.95 -1.49
C LEU A 333 -1.93 -26.67 -2.71
N HIS A 334 -2.45 -27.90 -2.51
CA HIS A 334 -3.14 -28.66 -3.55
C HIS A 334 -4.50 -28.05 -3.91
N LEU A 335 -5.26 -27.53 -2.92
CA LEU A 335 -6.52 -26.81 -3.18
C LEU A 335 -6.30 -25.48 -3.92
N TRP A 336 -5.17 -24.81 -3.68
CA TRP A 336 -4.80 -23.59 -4.37
C TRP A 336 -4.41 -23.83 -5.84
N LEU A 337 -3.67 -24.91 -6.13
CA LEU A 337 -3.26 -25.27 -7.50
C LEU A 337 -4.40 -25.89 -8.33
N VAL A 338 -5.27 -26.71 -7.73
CA VAL A 338 -6.43 -27.29 -8.43
C VAL A 338 -7.46 -26.22 -8.84
N SER A 339 -7.51 -25.09 -8.10
CA SER A 339 -8.39 -23.95 -8.44
C SER A 339 -7.84 -23.05 -9.56
N ILE A 340 -6.59 -23.28 -10.01
CA ILE A 340 -5.96 -22.55 -11.11
C ILE A 340 -5.97 -23.39 -12.42
N VAL A 341 -6.31 -24.68 -12.35
CA VAL A 341 -6.26 -25.60 -13.52
C VAL A 341 -7.64 -26.24 -13.82
N ARG A 342 -8.76 -25.62 -13.46
CA ARG A 342 -10.07 -26.00 -13.99
C ARG A 342 -10.95 -24.82 -14.33
#